data_AF-A0A822IMJ4-F1
#
_entry.id   AF-A0A822IMJ4-F1
#
_cell.length_a   1.000
_cell.length_b   1.000
_cell.length_c   1.000
_cell.angle_alpha   90.00
_cell.angle_beta   90.00
_cell.angle_gamma   90.00
#
_symmetry.space_group_name_H-M   'P 1'
#
loop_
_entity.id
_entity.type
_entity.pdbx_description
1 polymer ?
#
loop_
_entity_poly.entity_id
_entity_poly.type
_entity_poly.pdbx_seq_one_letter_code
_entity_poly.pdbx_strand_id
1 'polypeptide(L)'
;MVTVMELYQLLPRTNCKICGESTCMAFAVAMLGRKKNVAECTPLLEVNFKKQKEKLESLLLPSAGAEETGMIVHTELCTGCGNCVVACPVDVANDPHGAGMGCAPTNDKVIFKVVDGKVLASNIKECRRFGKSRVLCYACIDPCPTGAIEFV
;
A
#
# COMPACT_ATOMS: atom_id res chain seq x y z
N MET A 1 -5.40 9.64 -0.49
CA MET A 1 -4.14 8.87 -0.52
C MET A 1 -3.05 9.73 0.10
N VAL A 2 -2.36 9.21 1.12
CA VAL A 2 -1.23 9.90 1.75
C VAL A 2 0.01 9.81 0.85
N THR A 3 0.72 10.91 0.67
CA THR A 3 1.92 10.99 -0.15
C THR A 3 3.19 10.96 0.69
N VAL A 4 4.31 10.54 0.09
CA VAL A 4 5.63 10.60 0.74
C VAL A 4 5.96 12.04 1.18
N MET A 5 5.56 13.03 0.38
CA MET A 5 5.85 14.43 0.68
C MET A 5 5.09 14.94 1.90
N GLU A 6 3.83 14.55 2.06
CA GLU A 6 3.05 14.88 3.26
C GLU A 6 3.69 14.29 4.53
N LEU A 7 4.15 13.04 4.48
CA LEU A 7 4.89 12.43 5.59
C LEU A 7 6.18 13.19 5.87
N TYR A 8 6.96 13.51 4.83
CA TYR A 8 8.23 14.23 4.96
C TYR A 8 8.06 15.63 5.58
N GLN A 9 7.01 16.36 5.23
CA GLN A 9 6.73 17.69 5.79
C GLN A 9 6.45 17.66 7.30
N LEU A 10 5.95 16.54 7.81
CA LEU A 10 5.68 16.31 9.22
C LEU A 10 6.89 15.76 9.98
N LEU A 11 7.98 15.41 9.31
CA LEU A 11 9.21 14.98 9.98
C LEU A 11 10.07 16.18 10.44
N PRO A 12 10.95 15.99 11.43
CA PRO A 12 11.87 17.03 11.91
C PRO A 12 12.92 17.50 10.88
N ARG A 13 13.08 16.77 9.77
CA ARG A 13 14.01 17.10 8.65
C ARG A 13 15.48 17.28 9.04
N THR A 14 15.90 16.65 10.14
CA THR A 14 17.29 16.75 10.66
C THR A 14 18.29 15.88 9.90
N ASN A 15 17.83 14.87 9.14
CA ASN A 15 18.67 13.89 8.46
C ASN A 15 19.73 13.23 9.38
N CYS A 16 19.40 13.03 10.66
CA CYS A 16 20.32 12.56 11.69
C CYS A 16 20.75 11.08 11.55
N LYS A 17 20.04 10.27 10.76
CA LYS A 17 20.29 8.83 10.51
C LYS A 17 20.15 7.90 11.72
N ILE A 18 19.64 8.38 12.86
CA ILE A 18 19.46 7.58 14.09
C ILE A 18 18.48 6.41 13.87
N CYS A 19 17.47 6.59 13.00
CA CYS A 19 16.49 5.55 12.66
C CYS A 19 17.02 4.48 11.68
N GLY A 20 18.29 4.58 11.24
CA GLY A 20 18.93 3.68 10.28
C GLY A 20 18.74 4.05 8.80
N GLU A 21 17.94 5.05 8.48
CA GLU A 21 17.71 5.53 7.12
C GLU A 21 18.70 6.64 6.72
N SER A 22 19.03 6.73 5.42
CA SER A 22 20.05 7.68 4.93
C SER A 22 19.64 9.15 5.05
N THR A 23 18.32 9.42 4.96
CA THR A 23 17.72 10.75 5.05
C THR A 23 16.31 10.66 5.66
N CYS A 24 15.76 11.80 6.11
CA CYS A 24 14.35 11.88 6.52
C CYS A 24 13.39 11.57 5.36
N MET A 25 13.80 11.84 4.10
CA MET A 25 13.02 11.44 2.93
C MET A 25 12.97 9.92 2.77
N ALA A 26 14.11 9.23 2.95
CA ALA A 26 14.16 7.77 2.95
C ALA A 26 13.28 7.18 4.06
N PHE A 27 13.29 7.78 5.25
CA PHE A 27 12.40 7.41 6.34
C PHE A 27 10.92 7.62 6.00
N ALA A 28 10.54 8.72 5.35
CA ALA A 28 9.17 8.94 4.88
C ALA A 28 8.71 7.87 3.87
N VAL A 29 9.57 7.49 2.92
CA VAL A 29 9.32 6.38 1.98
C VAL A 29 9.14 5.06 2.72
N ALA A 30 10.01 4.77 3.70
CA ALA A 30 9.94 3.56 4.51
C ALA A 30 8.67 3.49 5.36
N MET A 31 8.21 4.61 5.92
CA MET A 31 6.94 4.70 6.65
C MET A 31 5.74 4.45 5.74
N LEU A 32 5.67 5.11 4.57
CA LEU A 32 4.58 4.89 3.61
C LEU A 32 4.54 3.43 3.12
N GLY A 33 5.72 2.79 3.04
CA GLY A 33 5.87 1.38 2.72
C GLY A 33 5.60 0.43 3.89
N ARG A 34 5.19 0.93 5.07
CA ARG A 34 4.99 0.17 6.31
C ARG A 34 6.22 -0.67 6.73
N LYS A 35 7.44 -0.23 6.35
CA LYS A 35 8.72 -0.83 6.78
C LYS A 35 9.20 -0.26 8.11
N LYS A 36 8.83 0.99 8.38
CA LYS A 36 9.23 1.76 9.56
C LYS A 36 8.01 2.38 10.21
N ASN A 37 8.02 2.48 11.53
CA ASN A 37 6.95 3.12 12.31
C ASN A 37 7.37 4.49 12.84
N VAL A 38 6.38 5.33 13.17
CA VAL A 38 6.58 6.69 13.72
C VAL A 38 7.53 6.67 14.93
N ALA A 39 7.42 5.65 15.78
CA ALA A 39 8.22 5.49 17.00
C ALA A 39 9.74 5.30 16.74
N GLU A 40 10.15 4.94 15.52
CA GLU A 40 11.57 4.72 15.19
C GLU A 40 12.33 6.02 14.91
N CYS A 41 11.64 7.16 14.80
CA CYS A 41 12.27 8.46 14.69
C CYS A 41 12.45 9.09 16.07
N THR A 42 13.62 8.89 16.71
CA THR A 42 13.91 9.45 18.05
C THR A 42 13.66 10.95 18.15
N PRO A 43 14.11 11.81 17.20
CA PRO A 43 13.84 13.24 17.28
C PRO A 43 12.35 13.59 17.24
N LEU A 44 11.51 12.78 16.59
CA LEU A 44 10.07 13.02 16.50
C LEU A 44 9.34 12.76 17.83
N LEU A 45 9.98 12.05 18.77
CA LEU A 45 9.43 11.78 20.10
C LEU A 45 9.63 12.94 21.09
N GLU A 46 10.41 13.96 20.72
CA GLU A 46 10.61 15.14 21.55
C GLU A 46 9.30 15.95 21.71
N VAL A 47 9.16 16.62 22.85
CA VAL A 47 7.95 17.38 23.21
C VAL A 47 7.57 18.43 22.16
N ASN A 48 8.58 19.03 21.51
CA ASN A 48 8.40 20.06 20.49
C ASN A 48 7.66 19.56 19.24
N PHE A 49 7.71 18.25 18.97
CA PHE A 49 7.12 17.63 17.78
C PHE A 49 5.85 16.83 18.07
N LYS A 50 5.28 16.95 19.28
CA LYS A 50 4.08 16.20 19.70
C LYS A 50 2.92 16.32 18.70
N LYS A 51 2.61 17.54 18.22
CA LYS A 51 1.53 17.76 17.22
C LYS A 51 1.82 17.10 15.88
N GLN A 52 3.09 17.10 15.44
CA GLN A 52 3.48 16.48 14.18
C GLN A 52 3.38 14.96 14.28
N LYS A 53 3.83 14.39 15.41
CA LYS A 53 3.71 12.98 15.73
C LYS A 53 2.24 12.52 15.70
N GLU A 54 1.36 13.21 16.42
CA GLU A 54 -0.08 12.87 16.47
C GLU A 54 -0.71 12.89 15.06
N LYS A 55 -0.37 13.88 14.25
CA LYS A 55 -0.83 13.97 12.86
C LYS A 55 -0.24 12.87 11.96
N LEU A 56 1.02 12.50 12.17
CA LEU A 56 1.66 11.39 11.46
C LEU A 56 1.00 10.06 11.80
N GLU A 57 0.72 9.83 13.07
CA GLU A 57 0.03 8.61 13.53
C GLU A 57 -1.38 8.53 12.95
N SER A 58 -2.14 9.63 12.94
CA SER A 58 -3.50 9.63 12.38
C SER A 58 -3.55 9.34 10.88
N LEU A 59 -2.52 9.72 10.13
CA LEU A 59 -2.40 9.43 8.69
C LEU A 59 -1.99 7.98 8.39
N LEU A 60 -1.43 7.26 9.36
CA LEU A 60 -0.92 5.89 9.19
C LEU A 60 -1.77 4.83 9.93
N LEU A 61 -2.81 5.26 10.65
CA LEU A 61 -3.74 4.36 11.33
C LEU A 61 -4.36 3.38 10.31
N PRO A 62 -4.34 2.07 10.59
CA PRO A 62 -5.06 1.11 9.75
C PRO A 62 -6.55 1.45 9.79
N SER A 63 -7.17 1.68 8.63
CA SER A 63 -8.63 1.68 8.54
C SER A 63 -9.13 0.25 8.73
N ALA A 64 -10.26 0.12 9.42
CA ALA A 64 -10.92 -1.17 9.59
C ALA A 64 -11.22 -1.78 8.21
N GLY A 65 -10.83 -3.04 8.00
CA GLY A 65 -11.01 -3.75 6.73
C GLY A 65 -9.76 -3.80 5.83
N ALA A 66 -8.63 -3.24 6.25
CA ALA A 66 -7.37 -3.37 5.52
C ALA A 66 -6.73 -4.76 5.68
N GLU A 67 -6.31 -5.33 4.56
CA GLU A 67 -5.45 -6.50 4.50
C GLU A 67 -4.06 -6.21 5.12
N GLU A 68 -3.25 -7.24 5.38
CA GLU A 68 -1.89 -7.06 5.95
C GLU A 68 -0.98 -6.15 5.09
N THR A 69 -1.27 -6.09 3.79
CA THR A 69 -0.60 -5.22 2.81
C THR A 69 -1.02 -3.74 2.92
N GLY A 70 -1.97 -3.42 3.80
CA GLY A 70 -2.68 -2.13 3.87
C GLY A 70 -3.74 -1.97 2.78
N MET A 71 -4.08 -3.02 2.04
CA MET A 71 -4.99 -2.91 0.89
C MET A 71 -6.44 -2.96 1.35
N ILE A 72 -7.28 -2.10 0.79
CA ILE A 72 -8.73 -2.20 0.90
C ILE A 72 -9.31 -2.22 -0.51
N VAL A 73 -10.30 -3.09 -0.73
CA VAL A 73 -11.11 -3.11 -1.94
C VAL A 73 -12.55 -2.74 -1.57
N HIS A 74 -12.94 -1.52 -1.95
CA HIS A 74 -14.27 -0.93 -1.77
C HIS A 74 -15.24 -1.51 -2.79
N THR A 75 -15.88 -2.63 -2.45
CA THR A 75 -16.75 -3.38 -3.36
C THR A 75 -17.95 -2.57 -3.86
N GLU A 76 -18.42 -1.60 -3.08
CA GLU A 76 -19.47 -0.65 -3.43
C GLU A 76 -19.08 0.30 -4.57
N LEU A 77 -17.80 0.65 -4.68
CA LEU A 77 -17.25 1.48 -5.77
C LEU A 77 -16.77 0.63 -6.97
N CYS A 78 -16.60 -0.67 -6.78
CA CYS A 78 -16.03 -1.56 -7.79
C CYS A 78 -17.03 -1.85 -8.94
N THR A 79 -16.59 -1.70 -10.18
CA THR A 79 -17.40 -2.03 -11.37
C THR A 79 -17.10 -3.41 -11.97
N GLY A 80 -16.13 -4.14 -11.39
CA GLY A 80 -15.76 -5.48 -11.87
C GLY A 80 -14.96 -5.53 -13.16
N CYS A 81 -14.43 -4.40 -13.66
CA CYS A 81 -13.74 -4.34 -14.96
C CYS A 81 -12.44 -5.18 -15.04
N GLY A 82 -11.85 -5.58 -13.91
CA GLY A 82 -10.66 -6.44 -13.88
C GLY A 82 -9.35 -5.76 -14.26
N ASN A 83 -9.31 -4.43 -14.46
CA ASN A 83 -8.07 -3.72 -14.81
C ASN A 83 -6.94 -3.95 -13.79
N CYS A 84 -7.27 -4.02 -12.50
CA CYS A 84 -6.30 -4.32 -11.44
C CYS A 84 -5.75 -5.75 -11.48
N VAL A 85 -6.51 -6.71 -12.02
CA VAL A 85 -6.08 -8.11 -12.24
C VAL A 85 -5.01 -8.13 -13.34
N VAL A 86 -5.29 -7.50 -14.48
CA VAL A 86 -4.39 -7.52 -15.66
C VAL A 86 -3.16 -6.62 -15.45
N ALA A 87 -3.30 -5.50 -14.73
CA ALA A 87 -2.18 -4.61 -14.46
C ALA A 87 -1.23 -5.14 -13.39
N CYS A 88 -1.65 -6.10 -12.57
CA CYS A 88 -0.81 -6.67 -11.54
C CYS A 88 0.27 -7.57 -12.17
N PRO A 89 1.57 -7.24 -12.04
CA PRO A 89 2.62 -8.06 -12.64
C PRO A 89 2.74 -9.44 -11.98
N VAL A 90 2.26 -9.60 -10.74
CA VAL A 90 2.23 -10.90 -10.05
C VAL A 90 1.11 -11.77 -10.60
N ASP A 91 -0.08 -11.21 -10.82
CA ASP A 91 -1.22 -11.96 -11.35
C ASP A 91 -0.95 -12.41 -12.78
N VAL A 92 -0.39 -11.54 -13.63
CA VAL A 92 0.02 -11.90 -15.00
C VAL A 92 1.09 -13.00 -15.01
N ALA A 93 2.04 -12.97 -14.07
CA ALA A 93 3.07 -14.01 -13.98
C ALA A 93 2.50 -15.35 -13.46
N ASN A 94 1.58 -15.31 -12.51
CA ASN A 94 0.96 -16.49 -11.89
C ASN A 94 -0.18 -17.09 -12.73
N ASP A 95 -0.75 -16.31 -13.64
CA ASP A 95 -1.81 -16.73 -14.56
C ASP A 95 -1.67 -16.11 -15.96
N PRO A 96 -0.69 -16.57 -16.77
CA PRO A 96 -0.44 -16.02 -18.11
C PRO A 96 -1.62 -16.22 -19.07
N HIS A 97 -2.45 -17.24 -18.86
CA HIS A 97 -3.55 -17.61 -19.74
C HIS A 97 -4.92 -17.04 -19.28
N GLY A 98 -5.08 -16.64 -18.02
CA GLY A 98 -6.23 -15.85 -17.58
C GLY A 98 -5.90 -14.38 -17.54
N ALA A 99 -5.38 -13.92 -16.40
CA ALA A 99 -5.00 -12.52 -16.16
C ALA A 99 -4.11 -11.95 -17.27
N GLY A 100 -3.11 -12.71 -17.74
CA GLY A 100 -2.18 -12.27 -18.79
C GLY A 100 -2.80 -12.06 -20.17
N MET A 101 -3.94 -12.70 -20.47
CA MET A 101 -4.68 -12.53 -21.73
C MET A 101 -5.83 -11.51 -21.61
N GLY A 102 -5.99 -10.88 -20.44
CA GLY A 102 -7.13 -10.00 -20.18
C GLY A 102 -8.43 -10.75 -19.87
N CYS A 103 -8.34 -12.04 -19.59
CA CYS A 103 -9.47 -12.86 -19.15
C CYS A 103 -9.57 -12.91 -17.62
N ALA A 104 -10.70 -13.43 -17.11
CA ALA A 104 -10.83 -13.70 -15.69
C ALA A 104 -9.76 -14.72 -15.22
N PRO A 105 -9.27 -14.62 -13.97
CA PRO A 105 -8.28 -15.55 -13.46
C PRO A 105 -8.69 -17.01 -13.56
N THR A 106 -7.76 -17.88 -13.96
CA THR A 106 -7.99 -19.32 -14.15
C THR A 106 -7.59 -20.18 -12.96
N ASN A 107 -6.94 -19.58 -11.95
CA ASN A 107 -6.43 -20.30 -10.80
C ASN A 107 -6.38 -19.41 -9.54
N ASP A 108 -6.00 -20.00 -8.40
CA ASP A 108 -6.05 -19.36 -7.08
C ASP A 108 -4.74 -18.68 -6.67
N LYS A 109 -3.72 -18.67 -7.55
CA LYS A 109 -2.41 -18.08 -7.26
C LYS A 109 -2.37 -16.57 -7.48
N VAL A 110 -3.45 -15.97 -7.99
CA VAL A 110 -3.58 -14.53 -8.24
C VAL A 110 -3.98 -13.77 -6.97
N ILE A 111 -3.56 -12.51 -6.89
CA ILE A 111 -3.91 -11.60 -5.80
C ILE A 111 -5.37 -11.19 -5.92
N PHE A 112 -5.89 -10.96 -7.12
CA PHE A 112 -7.25 -10.49 -7.35
C PHE A 112 -8.11 -11.53 -8.06
N LYS A 113 -9.37 -11.67 -7.64
CA LYS A 113 -10.41 -12.42 -8.36
C LYS A 113 -11.62 -11.53 -8.63
N VAL A 114 -12.32 -11.80 -9.73
CA VAL A 114 -13.63 -11.19 -10.01
C VAL A 114 -14.71 -12.19 -9.64
N VAL A 115 -15.49 -11.87 -8.60
CA VAL A 115 -16.60 -12.69 -8.10
C VAL A 115 -17.84 -11.82 -8.06
N ASP A 116 -18.94 -12.29 -8.68
CA ASP A 116 -20.21 -11.55 -8.77
C ASP A 116 -20.07 -10.11 -9.27
N GLY A 117 -19.19 -9.91 -10.26
CA GLY A 117 -18.92 -8.59 -10.84
C GLY A 117 -18.13 -7.66 -9.93
N LYS A 118 -17.49 -8.16 -8.87
CA LYS A 118 -16.68 -7.39 -7.92
C LYS A 118 -15.28 -7.98 -7.81
N VAL A 119 -14.28 -7.12 -7.73
CA VAL A 119 -12.91 -7.55 -7.45
C VAL A 119 -12.78 -7.82 -5.96
N LEU A 120 -12.20 -8.96 -5.61
CA LEU A 120 -11.87 -9.36 -4.24
C LEU A 120 -10.39 -9.72 -4.14
N ALA A 121 -9.77 -9.42 -3.00
CA ALA A 121 -8.45 -9.93 -2.67
C ALA A 121 -8.54 -11.43 -2.34
N SER A 122 -7.73 -12.25 -3.00
CA SER A 122 -7.74 -13.72 -2.87
C SER A 122 -6.43 -14.26 -2.28
N ASN A 123 -5.27 -13.83 -2.79
CA ASN A 123 -3.97 -14.30 -2.32
C ASN A 123 -3.01 -13.14 -2.02
N ILE A 124 -3.30 -12.41 -0.94
CA ILE A 124 -2.52 -11.23 -0.54
C ILE A 124 -1.05 -11.54 -0.21
N LYS A 125 -0.71 -12.81 0.06
CA LYS A 125 0.66 -13.21 0.41
C LYS A 125 1.64 -13.06 -0.75
N GLU A 126 1.14 -13.14 -1.98
CA GLU A 126 1.91 -12.92 -3.21
C GLU A 126 2.03 -11.43 -3.57
N CYS A 127 1.29 -10.56 -2.88
CA CYS A 127 1.36 -9.13 -3.11
C CYS A 127 2.77 -8.60 -2.80
N ARG A 128 3.30 -7.77 -3.70
CA ARG A 128 4.60 -7.10 -3.50
C ARG A 128 4.67 -6.21 -2.25
N ARG A 129 3.52 -5.88 -1.66
CA ARG A 129 3.42 -5.12 -0.40
C ARG A 129 3.35 -6.02 0.85
N PHE A 130 3.38 -7.34 0.68
CA PHE A 130 3.32 -8.30 1.78
C PHE A 130 4.70 -8.60 2.38
N GLY A 131 4.72 -8.98 3.67
CA GLY A 131 5.91 -9.52 4.33
C GLY A 131 7.01 -8.48 4.62
N LYS A 132 8.21 -8.96 4.95
CA LYS A 132 9.35 -8.11 5.38
C LYS A 132 10.00 -7.35 4.23
N SER A 133 9.99 -7.93 3.03
CA SER A 133 10.58 -7.35 1.82
C SER A 133 9.58 -6.51 1.00
N ARG A 134 8.50 -6.04 1.63
CA ARG A 134 7.45 -5.24 0.99
C ARG A 134 8.02 -4.05 0.23
N VAL A 135 7.47 -3.70 -0.92
CA VAL A 135 7.85 -2.52 -1.70
C VAL A 135 6.64 -1.62 -1.93
N LEU A 136 6.89 -0.33 -2.18
CA LEU A 136 5.83 0.58 -2.63
C LEU A 136 5.41 0.19 -4.05
N CYS A 137 4.20 -0.35 -4.16
CA CYS A 137 3.59 -0.76 -5.42
C CYS A 137 2.17 -0.18 -5.49
N TYR A 138 1.82 0.35 -6.67
CA TYR A 138 0.53 1.01 -6.95
C TYR A 138 -0.17 0.43 -8.19
N ALA A 139 0.35 -0.67 -8.76
CA ALA A 139 -0.10 -1.24 -10.04
C ALA A 139 -1.60 -1.57 -10.10
N CYS A 140 -2.26 -1.86 -8.97
CA CYS A 140 -3.70 -2.13 -8.92
C CYS A 140 -4.56 -0.87 -8.72
N ILE A 141 -3.98 0.22 -8.22
CA ILE A 141 -4.68 1.50 -7.98
C ILE A 141 -4.62 2.37 -9.22
N ASP A 142 -3.44 2.51 -9.83
CA ASP A 142 -3.22 3.39 -10.99
C ASP A 142 -4.22 3.18 -12.15
N PRO A 143 -4.63 1.94 -12.50
CA PRO A 143 -5.59 1.71 -13.58
C PRO A 143 -7.06 1.64 -13.09
N CYS A 144 -7.33 1.86 -11.81
CA CYS A 144 -8.68 1.75 -11.25
C CYS A 144 -9.50 3.02 -11.56
N PRO A 145 -10.54 2.95 -12.42
CA PRO A 145 -11.26 4.14 -12.85
C PRO A 145 -12.16 4.76 -11.77
N THR A 146 -12.55 3.97 -10.76
CA THR A 146 -13.46 4.40 -9.70
C THR A 146 -12.79 4.65 -8.36
N GLY A 147 -11.46 4.44 -8.27
CA GLY A 147 -10.75 4.53 -6.99
C GLY A 147 -11.19 3.49 -5.96
N ALA A 148 -11.73 2.34 -6.41
CA ALA A 148 -12.23 1.28 -5.55
C ALA A 148 -11.13 0.52 -4.78
N ILE A 149 -9.86 0.75 -5.06
CA ILE A 149 -8.73 0.15 -4.33
C ILE A 149 -7.92 1.25 -3.69
N GLU A 150 -7.67 1.14 -2.39
CA GLU A 150 -6.79 2.04 -1.65
C GLU A 150 -5.74 1.27 -0.86
N PHE A 151 -4.62 1.96 -0.58
CA PHE A 151 -3.66 1.53 0.43
C PHE A 151 -3.69 2.51 1.59
N VAL A 152 -3.85 1.96 2.78
CA VAL A 152 -3.71 2.67 4.06
C VAL A 152 -2.45 2.29 4.76
#